data_AF-M7ZY25-F1
#
_entry.id   AF-M7ZY25-F1
#
_cell.length_a   1.000
_cell.length_b   1.000
_cell.length_c   1.000
_cell.angle_alpha   90.00
_cell.angle_beta   90.00
_cell.angle_gamma   90.00
#
_symmetry.space_group_name_H-M   'P 1'
#
loop_
_entity.id
_entity.type
_entity.pdbx_description
1 polymer ?
#
loop_
_entity_poly.entity_id
_entity_poly.type
_entity_poly.pdbx_seq_one_letter_code
_entity_poly.pdbx_strand_id
1 'polypeptide(L)' 'MAHSRGEKMENKESLGHVNINLVDVVNNERINEKYHLINSRNGKLQLEIKWNTV' A
#
# COMPACT_ATOMS: atom_id res chain seq x y z
N MET A 1 20.92 -40.47 2.36
CA MET A 1 19.74 -39.84 1.73
C MET A 1 19.43 -38.58 2.53
N ALA A 2 19.70 -37.39 1.98
CA ALA A 2 19.50 -36.13 2.67
C ALA A 2 18.10 -35.58 2.33
N HIS A 3 17.24 -35.41 3.34
CA HIS A 3 15.99 -34.67 3.19
C HIS A 3 16.31 -33.17 3.21
N SER A 4 16.43 -32.55 2.05
CA SER A 4 16.38 -31.10 1.95
C SER A 4 14.96 -30.64 2.29
N ARG A 5 14.77 -30.06 3.48
CA ARG A 5 13.58 -29.24 3.77
C ARG A 5 13.71 -27.97 2.95
N GLY A 6 13.11 -27.95 1.76
CA GLY A 6 12.89 -26.69 1.05
C GLY A 6 12.03 -25.79 1.93
N GLU A 7 12.56 -24.64 2.33
CA GLU A 7 11.76 -23.60 2.96
C GLU A 7 10.66 -23.20 2.00
N LYS A 8 9.41 -23.45 2.41
CA LYS A 8 8.23 -22.97 1.69
C LYS A 8 8.22 -21.45 1.86
N MET A 9 8.74 -20.73 0.87
CA MET A 9 8.56 -19.29 0.78
C MET A 9 7.05 -19.04 0.71
N GLU A 10 6.47 -18.56 1.80
CA GLU A 10 5.10 -18.05 1.77
C GLU A 10 5.10 -16.86 0.82
N ASN A 11 4.64 -17.08 -0.41
CA ASN A 11 4.25 -16.00 -1.30
C ASN A 11 3.10 -15.27 -0.61
N LYS A 12 3.42 -14.18 0.10
CA LYS A 12 2.41 -13.32 0.72
C LYS A 12 1.47 -12.84 -0.38
N GLU A 13 0.22 -13.27 -0.32
CA GLU A 13 -0.81 -12.83 -1.25
C GLU A 13 -0.99 -11.31 -1.15
N SER A 14 -1.19 -10.64 -2.29
CA SER A 14 -1.43 -9.20 -2.31
C SER A 14 -2.81 -8.90 -1.72
N LEU A 15 -2.85 -8.00 -0.73
CA LEU A 15 -4.10 -7.56 -0.09
C LEU A 15 -4.83 -6.45 -0.88
N GLY A 16 -4.25 -6.00 -1.99
CA GLY A 16 -4.70 -4.88 -2.81
C GLY A 16 -3.72 -3.69 -2.80
N HIS A 17 -4.05 -2.65 -3.56
CA HIS A 17 -3.23 -1.42 -3.67
C HIS A 17 -4.10 -0.19 -3.86
N VAL A 18 -3.53 1.02 -3.76
CA VAL A 18 -4.21 2.29 -4.04
C VAL A 18 -3.34 3.12 -4.98
N ASN A 19 -3.96 3.85 -5.88
CA ASN A 19 -3.27 4.83 -6.72
C ASN A 19 -3.57 6.22 -6.16
N ILE A 20 -2.52 6.96 -5.78
CA ILE A 20 -2.63 8.27 -5.16
C ILE A 20 -2.04 9.30 -6.13
N ASN A 21 -2.85 10.28 -6.52
CA ASN A 21 -2.35 11.41 -7.32
C ASN A 21 -1.64 12.40 -6.40
N LEU A 22 -0.34 12.60 -6.64
CA LEU A 22 0.46 13.54 -5.84
C LEU A 22 0.14 15.01 -6.13
N VAL A 23 -0.53 15.33 -7.23
CA VAL A 23 -0.95 16.71 -7.55
C VAL A 23 -1.73 17.32 -6.38
N ASP A 24 -2.67 16.57 -5.81
CA ASP A 24 -3.46 17.05 -4.68
C ASP A 24 -2.61 17.19 -3.40
N VAL A 25 -1.62 16.32 -3.20
CA VAL A 25 -0.69 16.39 -2.05
C VAL A 25 0.21 17.61 -2.13
N VAL A 26 0.72 17.90 -3.33
CA VAL A 26 1.56 19.07 -3.60
C VAL A 26 0.75 20.35 -3.46
N ASN A 27 -0.45 20.40 -4.05
CA ASN A 27 -1.30 21.59 -4.03
C ASN A 27 -1.88 21.90 -2.64
N ASN A 28 -2.19 20.88 -1.84
CA ASN A 28 -2.78 21.07 -0.51
C ASN A 28 -1.77 20.99 0.64
N GLU A 29 -0.48 20.79 0.34
CA GLU A 29 0.64 20.53 1.27
C GLU A 29 0.51 19.25 2.12
N ARG A 30 -0.71 18.86 2.49
CA ARG A 30 -1.04 17.67 3.26
C ARG A 30 -2.41 17.13 2.84
N ILE A 31 -2.53 15.81 2.78
CA ILE A 31 -3.81 15.11 2.66
C ILE A 31 -3.96 14.10 3.79
N ASN A 32 -5.20 13.83 4.21
CA ASN A 32 -5.52 12.79 5.19
C ASN A 32 -6.82 12.11 4.80
N GLU A 33 -6.70 11.02 4.06
CA GLU A 33 -7.81 10.42 3.32
C GLU A 33 -7.89 8.91 3.53
N LYS A 34 -9.10 8.38 3.34
CA LYS A 34 -9.38 6.94 3.41
C LYS A 34 -9.59 6.37 2.01
N TYR A 35 -8.72 5.47 1.60
CA TYR A 35 -8.76 4.85 0.28
C TYR A 35 -9.29 3.42 0.34
N HIS A 36 -10.10 3.05 -0.65
CA HIS A 36 -10.48 1.66 -0.89
C HIS A 36 -9.37 0.97 -1.68
N LEU A 37 -8.91 -0.18 -1.18
CA LEU A 37 -7.90 -0.96 -1.88
C LEU A 37 -8.50 -1.54 -3.17
N ILE A 38 -7.86 -1.23 -4.29
CA ILE A 38 -8.08 -1.87 -5.58
C ILE A 38 -7.69 -3.35 -5.44
N ASN A 39 -8.49 -4.24 -6.04
CA ASN A 39 -8.36 -5.69 -5.93
C ASN A 39 -8.52 -6.25 -4.50
N SER A 40 -9.25 -5.53 -3.63
CA SER A 40 -9.63 -6.01 -2.31
C SER A 40 -11.14 -5.99 -2.15
N ARG A 41 -11.71 -7.02 -1.50
CA ARG A 41 -13.16 -7.09 -1.29
C ARG A 41 -13.68 -6.00 -0.36
N ASN A 42 -12.97 -5.74 0.74
CA ASN A 42 -13.35 -4.77 1.77
C ASN A 42 -12.15 -3.96 2.31
N GLY A 43 -10.98 -4.09 1.69
CA GLY A 43 -9.76 -3.43 2.15
C GLY A 43 -9.89 -1.91 2.10
N LYS A 44 -9.53 -1.26 3.20
CA LYS A 44 -9.46 0.20 3.31
C LYS A 44 -8.13 0.58 3.93
N LEU A 45 -7.57 1.69 3.49
CA LEU A 45 -6.30 2.21 3.98
C LEU A 45 -6.47 3.70 4.31
N GLN A 46 -6.28 4.05 5.58
CA GLN A 46 -6.19 5.45 6.00
C GLN A 46 -4.74 5.90 5.78
N LEU A 47 -4.54 6.97 5.03
CA LEU A 47 -3.22 7.54 4.79
C LEU A 47 -3.22 9.03 5.03
N GLU A 48 -2.13 9.47 5.64
CA GLU A 48 -1.80 10.88 5.76
C GLU A 48 -0.47 11.12 5.08
N ILE A 49 -0.43 12.05 4.13
CA ILE A 49 0.75 12.35 3.33
C ILE A 49 0.99 13.85 3.42
N LYS A 50 2.24 14.24 3.67
CA LYS A 50 2.68 15.65 3.69
C LYS A 50 3.78 15.85 2.66
N TRP A 51 3.64 16.89 1.83
CA TRP A 51 4.68 17.37 0.94
C TRP A 51 5.55 18.40 1.67
N ASN A 52 6.88 18.26 1.60
CA ASN A 52 7.81 19.25 2.15
C ASN A 52 8.76 19.68 1.02
N THR A 53 8.75 20.97 0.69
CA THR A 53 9.75 21.61 -0.17
C THR A 53 10.85 22.15 0.72
N VAL A 54 12.00 21.48 0.74
CA VAL A 54 13.19 21.94 1.49
C VAL A 54 13.89 23.05 0.71
#